data_AF-A0A935D3Z2-F1
#
_entry.id   AF-A0A935D3Z2-F1
#
_cell.length_a   1.000
_cell.length_b   1.000
_cell.length_c   1.000
_cell.angle_alpha   90.00
_cell.angle_beta   90.00
_cell.angle_gamma   90.00
#
_symmetry.space_group_name_H-M   'P 1'
#
loop_
_entity.id
_entity.type
_entity.pdbx_description
1 polymer ?
#
loop_
_entity_poly.entity_id
_entity_poly.type
_entity_poly.pdbx_seq_one_letter_code
_entity_poly.pdbx_strand_id
1 'polypeptide(L)'
;MDAKSGYRAVVYLEGLGGSGKARRLAIWFHGLAFCFGIGVAGRCLRPLAFAKRPVPIPGDTADGHRFGLSLADRKAIFAEIAAAEPEQRSQAKAAFPGQEWSQEDHRCAFERDSVRSIAARRSLSLTQVYLVLDEGIRDHWPDPQGKPLTPTTVPVVPRRM
;
A
#
# COMPACT_ATOMS: atom_id res chain seq x y z
N MET A 1 -11.13 -24.58 -57.38
CA MET A 1 -9.82 -25.20 -57.07
C MET A 1 -8.81 -24.07 -57.03
N ASP A 2 -7.95 -23.86 -56.04
CA ASP A 2 -7.79 -24.29 -54.66
C ASP A 2 -6.62 -23.41 -54.16
N ALA A 3 -6.74 -22.71 -53.04
CA ALA A 3 -5.65 -21.85 -52.53
C ALA A 3 -5.72 -21.72 -51.00
N LYS A 4 -5.49 -22.83 -50.29
CA LYS A 4 -5.15 -22.80 -48.87
C LYS A 4 -3.67 -22.49 -48.72
N SER A 5 -3.37 -21.22 -48.46
CA SER A 5 -2.05 -20.76 -47.99
C SER A 5 -1.86 -21.23 -46.54
N GLY A 6 -1.18 -22.36 -46.39
CA GLY A 6 -0.77 -22.89 -45.09
C GLY A 6 0.49 -22.18 -44.60
N TYR A 7 0.39 -21.44 -43.49
CA TYR A 7 1.56 -21.05 -42.70
C TYR A 7 2.19 -22.33 -42.11
N ARG A 8 3.21 -22.86 -42.77
CA ARG A 8 4.13 -23.84 -42.19
C ARG A 8 5.11 -23.10 -41.29
N ALA A 9 4.90 -23.16 -39.98
CA ALA A 9 5.96 -22.87 -39.02
C ALA A 9 7.02 -23.97 -39.16
N VAL A 10 8.07 -23.69 -39.93
CA VAL A 10 9.27 -24.52 -39.99
C VAL A 10 10.06 -24.27 -38.71
N VAL A 11 9.85 -25.12 -37.72
CA VAL A 11 10.70 -25.18 -36.54
C VAL A 11 12.01 -25.85 -36.96
N TYR A 12 13.05 -25.05 -37.17
CA TYR A 12 14.42 -25.54 -37.32
C TYR A 12 14.87 -26.14 -35.98
N LEU A 13 14.89 -27.47 -35.90
CA LEU A 13 15.62 -28.23 -34.87
C LEU A 13 16.73 -29.01 -35.58
N GLU A 14 17.74 -28.29 -36.04
CA GLU A 14 19.00 -28.91 -36.44
C GLU A 14 19.93 -29.07 -35.24
N GLY A 15 20.46 -30.29 -35.09
CA GLY A 15 21.87 -30.47 -34.76
C GLY A 15 22.29 -30.32 -33.30
N LEU A 16 21.80 -31.19 -32.41
CA LEU A 16 22.63 -31.62 -31.28
C LEU A 16 22.54 -33.15 -31.14
N GLY A 17 23.58 -33.82 -31.62
CA GLY A 17 23.92 -35.22 -31.32
C GLY A 17 24.32 -35.38 -29.85
N GLY A 18 23.40 -35.06 -28.93
CA GLY A 18 23.56 -35.20 -27.50
C GLY A 18 22.80 -36.41 -26.98
N SER A 19 23.54 -37.33 -26.36
CA SER A 19 23.06 -38.43 -25.50
C SER A 19 21.69 -38.16 -24.87
N GLY A 20 20.78 -39.15 -24.88
CA GLY A 20 19.40 -39.04 -24.38
C GLY A 20 19.25 -38.51 -22.94
N LYS A 21 20.34 -38.38 -22.19
CA LYS A 21 20.42 -37.67 -20.91
C LYS A 21 20.22 -36.14 -21.04
N ALA A 22 20.75 -35.50 -22.08
CA ALA A 22 20.65 -34.05 -22.29
C ALA A 22 19.22 -33.60 -22.65
N ARG A 23 18.52 -34.39 -23.47
CA ARG A 23 17.09 -34.16 -23.80
C ARG A 23 16.17 -34.32 -22.60
N ARG A 24 16.46 -35.28 -21.72
CA ARG A 24 15.72 -35.46 -20.46
C ARG A 24 15.91 -34.25 -19.54
N LEU A 25 17.13 -33.74 -19.40
CA LEU A 25 17.40 -32.55 -18.56
C LEU A 25 16.65 -31.30 -19.04
N ALA A 26 16.63 -31.02 -20.34
CA ALA A 26 15.95 -29.84 -20.89
C ALA A 26 14.43 -29.83 -20.61
N ILE A 27 13.78 -30.99 -20.69
CA ILE A 27 12.34 -31.15 -20.38
C ILE A 27 12.09 -30.91 -18.88
N TRP A 28 12.98 -31.39 -18.00
CA TRP A 28 12.90 -31.10 -16.56
C TRP A 28 13.05 -29.61 -16.26
N PHE A 29 13.98 -28.91 -16.92
CA PHE A 29 14.17 -27.46 -16.74
C PHE A 29 12.97 -26.63 -17.22
N HIS A 30 12.35 -26.99 -18.35
CA HIS A 30 11.17 -26.27 -18.86
C HIS A 30 9.93 -26.55 -18.00
N GLY A 31 9.76 -27.79 -17.52
CA GLY A 31 8.69 -28.15 -16.57
C GLY A 31 8.82 -27.42 -15.23
N LEU A 32 10.04 -27.31 -14.69
CA LEU A 32 10.31 -26.55 -13.45
C LEU A 32 10.04 -25.05 -13.63
N ALA A 33 10.47 -24.45 -14.75
CA ALA A 33 10.24 -23.03 -15.03
C ALA A 33 8.73 -22.71 -15.17
N PHE A 34 7.95 -23.59 -15.82
CA PHE A 34 6.50 -23.42 -15.95
C PHE A 34 5.77 -23.55 -14.60
N CYS A 35 6.14 -24.52 -13.77
CA CYS A 35 5.60 -24.67 -12.41
C CYS A 35 5.94 -23.46 -11.51
N PHE A 36 7.14 -22.90 -11.65
CA PHE A 36 7.53 -21.70 -10.91
C PHE A 36 6.75 -20.46 -11.39
N GLY A 37 6.53 -20.32 -12.70
CA GLY A 37 5.71 -19.25 -13.28
C GLY A 37 4.26 -19.27 -12.79
N ILE A 38 3.61 -20.45 -12.76
CA ILE A 38 2.26 -20.61 -12.20
C ILE A 38 2.23 -20.33 -10.69
N GLY A 39 3.26 -20.77 -9.95
CA GLY A 39 3.38 -20.51 -8.52
C GLY A 39 3.52 -19.01 -8.18
N VAL A 40 4.25 -18.25 -9.01
CA VAL A 40 4.40 -16.79 -8.84
C VAL A 40 3.11 -16.06 -9.20
N ALA A 41 2.47 -16.39 -10.32
CA ALA A 41 1.17 -15.79 -10.69
C ALA A 41 0.08 -16.07 -9.65
N GLY A 42 0.04 -17.28 -9.10
CA GLY A 42 -0.89 -17.66 -8.02
C GLY A 42 -0.66 -16.88 -6.72
N ARG A 43 0.58 -16.51 -6.39
CA ARG A 43 0.90 -15.66 -5.23
C ARG A 43 0.46 -14.21 -5.40
N CYS A 44 0.50 -13.68 -6.63
CA CYS A 44 0.03 -12.31 -6.92
C CYS A 44 -1.49 -12.21 -7.01
N LEU A 45 -2.18 -13.24 -7.52
CA LEU A 45 -3.62 -13.21 -7.77
C LEU A 45 -4.49 -13.66 -6.58
N ARG A 46 -3.99 -14.56 -5.72
CA ARG A 46 -4.71 -15.00 -4.51
C ARG A 46 -5.16 -13.88 -3.57
N PRO A 47 -4.37 -12.84 -3.27
CA PRO A 47 -4.83 -11.79 -2.37
C PRO A 47 -5.99 -10.98 -2.96
N LEU A 48 -6.10 -10.85 -4.28
CA LEU A 48 -7.23 -10.12 -4.89
C LEU A 48 -8.50 -10.95 -4.94
N ALA A 49 -8.39 -12.24 -5.27
CA ALA A 49 -9.55 -13.12 -5.40
C ALA A 49 -10.15 -13.53 -4.04
N PHE A 50 -9.36 -13.52 -2.96
CA PHE A 50 -9.77 -13.99 -1.64
C PHE A 50 -9.53 -12.99 -0.51
N ALA A 51 -9.28 -11.72 -0.81
CA ALA A 51 -9.27 -10.69 0.23
C ALA A 51 -10.62 -10.71 0.94
N LYS A 52 -10.60 -11.00 2.25
CA LYS A 52 -11.78 -10.84 3.09
C LYS A 52 -12.22 -9.38 2.99
N ARG A 53 -13.50 -9.16 2.68
CA ARG A 53 -14.06 -7.81 2.68
C ARG A 53 -13.74 -7.12 4.01
N PRO A 54 -13.28 -5.86 4.01
CA PRO A 54 -13.08 -5.13 5.25
C PRO A 54 -14.39 -5.10 6.04
N VAL A 55 -14.29 -5.23 7.36
CA VAL A 55 -15.44 -5.14 8.25
C VAL A 55 -16.07 -3.76 8.07
N PRO A 56 -17.40 -3.65 7.91
CA PRO A 56 -18.06 -2.36 7.85
C PRO A 56 -17.74 -1.53 9.09
N ILE A 57 -17.55 -0.23 8.89
CA ILE A 57 -17.31 0.70 9.99
C ILE A 57 -18.63 0.89 10.74
N PRO A 58 -18.65 0.77 12.08
CA PRO A 58 -19.86 1.02 12.84
C PRO A 58 -20.36 2.45 12.57
N GLY A 59 -21.66 2.59 12.34
CA GLY A 59 -22.29 3.89 12.15
C GLY A 59 -22.27 4.74 13.43
N ASP A 60 -22.60 6.02 13.27
CA ASP A 60 -22.72 6.95 14.38
C ASP A 60 -23.93 6.56 15.27
N THR A 61 -23.78 6.65 16.58
CA THR A 61 -24.83 6.34 17.56
C THR A 61 -25.36 7.61 18.24
N ALA A 62 -26.58 7.53 18.78
CA ALA A 62 -27.19 8.63 19.53
C ALA A 62 -26.39 9.04 20.78
N ASP A 63 -25.60 8.12 21.34
CA ASP A 63 -24.75 8.35 22.51
C ASP A 63 -23.45 9.10 22.19
N GLY A 64 -23.30 9.62 20.97
CA GLY A 64 -22.13 10.37 20.54
C GLY A 64 -20.92 9.50 20.18
N HIS A 65 -21.10 8.19 20.04
CA HIS A 65 -20.07 7.34 19.44
C HIS A 65 -20.09 7.53 17.92
N ARG A 66 -18.90 7.71 17.34
CA ARG A 66 -18.73 7.72 15.87
C ARG A 66 -17.64 6.74 15.52
N PHE A 67 -17.81 6.04 14.41
CA PHE A 67 -16.91 4.95 13.99
C PHE A 67 -16.78 3.82 15.06
N GLY A 68 -17.77 3.69 15.95
CA GLY A 68 -17.75 2.78 17.10
C GLY A 68 -16.87 3.25 18.26
N LEU A 69 -16.42 4.50 18.30
CA LEU A 69 -15.51 5.05 19.31
C LEU A 69 -16.15 6.21 20.08
N SER A 70 -15.88 6.29 21.37
CA SER A 70 -16.27 7.44 22.19
C SER A 70 -15.52 8.71 21.74
N LEU A 71 -16.03 9.90 22.06
CA LEU A 71 -15.31 11.15 21.76
C LEU A 71 -13.92 11.18 22.44
N ALA A 72 -13.82 10.66 23.66
CA ALA A 72 -12.56 10.61 24.40
C ALA A 72 -11.51 9.74 23.68
N ASP A 73 -11.91 8.56 23.20
CA ASP A 73 -11.00 7.67 22.46
C ASP A 73 -10.54 8.29 21.14
N ARG A 74 -11.46 8.95 20.43
CA ARG A 74 -11.15 9.62 19.16
C ARG A 74 -10.16 10.77 19.37
N LYS A 75 -10.36 11.60 20.40
CA LYS A 75 -9.41 12.66 20.76
C LYS A 75 -8.06 12.10 21.18
N ALA A 76 -8.03 10.99 21.93
CA ALA A 76 -6.78 10.35 22.32
C ALA A 76 -5.99 9.79 21.12
N ILE A 77 -6.69 9.18 20.16
CA ILE A 77 -6.10 8.69 18.90
C ILE A 77 -5.56 9.87 18.07
N PHE A 78 -6.35 10.93 17.91
CA PHE A 78 -5.93 12.12 17.18
C PHE A 78 -4.68 12.75 17.81
N ALA A 79 -4.69 12.96 19.14
CA ALA A 79 -3.56 13.54 19.86
C ALA A 79 -2.29 12.71 19.68
N GLU A 80 -2.40 11.38 19.66
CA GLU A 80 -1.28 10.46 19.44
C GLU A 80 -0.70 10.59 18.01
N ILE A 81 -1.54 10.74 17.00
CA ILE A 81 -1.07 10.99 15.61
C ILE A 81 -0.45 12.38 15.50
N ALA A 82 -1.12 13.40 16.04
CA ALA A 82 -0.67 14.79 16.02
C ALA A 82 0.68 14.97 16.73
N ALA A 83 0.91 14.23 17.82
CA ALA A 83 2.18 14.26 18.56
C ALA A 83 3.40 13.85 17.72
N ALA A 84 3.22 12.91 16.79
CA ALA A 84 4.31 12.38 15.98
C ALA A 84 4.67 13.30 14.79
N GLU A 85 3.73 14.14 14.35
CA GLU A 85 3.84 14.89 13.11
C GLU A 85 5.07 15.84 13.03
N PRO A 86 5.40 16.62 14.08
CA PRO A 86 6.53 17.54 14.01
C PRO A 86 7.87 16.83 13.81
N GLU A 87 8.05 15.68 14.46
CA GLU A 87 9.25 14.86 14.31
C GLU A 87 9.32 14.27 12.89
N GLN A 88 8.22 13.72 12.39
CA GLN A 88 8.14 13.15 11.04
C GLN A 88 8.46 14.19 9.96
N ARG A 89 7.96 15.42 10.12
CA ARG A 89 8.32 16.54 9.23
C ARG A 89 9.79 16.89 9.32
N SER A 90 10.36 16.93 10.53
CA SER A 90 11.77 17.22 10.75
C SER A 90 12.66 16.16 10.07
N GLN A 91 12.33 14.88 10.26
CA GLN A 91 13.05 13.75 9.64
C GLN A 91 12.94 13.79 8.10
N ALA A 92 11.75 14.07 7.56
CA ALA A 92 11.57 14.21 6.12
C ALA A 92 12.41 15.35 5.52
N LYS A 93 12.44 16.52 6.18
CA LYS A 93 13.28 17.67 5.78
C LYS A 93 14.76 17.34 5.80
N ALA A 94 15.22 16.59 6.81
CA ALA A 94 16.61 16.16 6.92
C ALA A 94 16.99 15.13 5.85
N ALA A 95 16.09 14.20 5.52
CA ALA A 95 16.33 13.16 4.51
C ALA A 95 16.32 13.71 3.07
N PHE A 96 15.50 14.73 2.79
CA PHE A 96 15.31 15.29 1.45
C PHE A 96 15.46 16.81 1.41
N PRO A 97 16.65 17.36 1.71
CA PRO A 97 16.85 18.81 1.78
C PRO A 97 16.55 19.48 0.42
N GLY A 98 15.71 20.52 0.43
CA GLY A 98 15.31 21.27 -0.76
C GLY A 98 14.38 20.53 -1.75
N GLN A 99 13.96 19.30 -1.44
CA GLN A 99 13.09 18.49 -2.29
C GLN A 99 11.70 18.33 -1.65
N GLU A 100 10.87 19.36 -1.71
CA GLU A 100 9.57 19.43 -1.03
C GLU A 100 8.64 18.25 -1.35
N TRP A 101 8.59 17.80 -2.61
CA TRP A 101 7.80 16.61 -3.01
C TRP A 101 8.28 15.34 -2.28
N SER A 102 9.58 15.12 -2.26
CA SER A 102 10.17 13.95 -1.59
C SER A 102 10.00 14.03 -0.07
N GLN A 103 10.03 15.24 0.51
CA GLN A 103 9.73 15.43 1.93
C GLN A 103 8.29 15.05 2.27
N GLU A 104 7.32 15.49 1.47
CA GLU A 104 5.90 15.17 1.73
C GLU A 104 5.61 13.67 1.54
N ASP A 105 6.16 13.04 0.50
CA ASP A 105 6.04 11.59 0.30
C ASP A 105 6.63 10.81 1.49
N HIS A 106 7.78 11.26 2.00
CA HIS A 106 8.43 10.62 3.14
C HIS A 106 7.65 10.83 4.46
N ARG A 107 7.11 12.03 4.68
CA ARG A 107 6.21 12.31 5.81
C ARG A 107 4.97 11.42 5.75
N CYS A 108 4.34 11.30 4.58
CA CYS A 108 3.19 10.41 4.36
C CYS A 108 3.52 8.94 4.63
N ALA A 109 4.76 8.50 4.35
CA ALA A 109 5.19 7.15 4.71
C ALA A 109 5.19 6.93 6.23
N PHE A 110 5.73 7.86 7.00
CA PHE A 110 5.70 7.79 8.46
C PHE A 110 4.28 7.84 9.03
N GLU A 111 3.43 8.71 8.50
CA GLU A 111 2.03 8.79 8.92
C GLU A 111 1.32 7.44 8.73
N ARG A 112 1.51 6.78 7.57
CA ARG A 112 0.94 5.45 7.31
C ARG A 112 1.42 4.40 8.30
N ASP A 113 2.70 4.42 8.69
CA ASP A 113 3.25 3.47 9.65
C ASP A 113 2.75 3.75 11.07
N SER A 114 2.64 5.03 11.47
CA SER A 114 2.01 5.42 12.74
C SER A 114 0.55 4.98 12.82
N VAL A 115 -0.24 5.25 11.77
CA VAL A 115 -1.65 4.84 11.69
C VAL A 115 -1.76 3.31 11.75
N ARG A 116 -0.88 2.57 11.07
CA ARG A 116 -0.84 1.10 11.15
C ARG A 116 -0.52 0.59 12.55
N SER A 117 0.45 1.20 13.23
CA SER A 117 0.81 0.87 14.61
C SER A 117 -0.34 1.13 15.59
N ILE A 118 -1.00 2.29 15.47
CA ILE A 118 -2.16 2.65 16.30
C ILE A 118 -3.32 1.69 16.07
N ALA A 119 -3.65 1.41 14.80
CA ALA A 119 -4.70 0.47 14.44
C ALA A 119 -4.45 -0.92 15.06
N ALA A 120 -3.21 -1.43 14.96
CA ALA A 120 -2.83 -2.71 15.55
C ALA A 120 -2.94 -2.71 17.08
N ARG A 121 -2.39 -1.70 17.76
CA ARG A 121 -2.40 -1.62 19.24
C ARG A 121 -3.80 -1.45 19.83
N ARG A 122 -4.67 -0.73 19.14
CA ARG A 122 -6.05 -0.45 19.59
C ARG A 122 -7.09 -1.42 19.04
N SER A 123 -6.67 -2.43 18.27
CA SER A 123 -7.57 -3.37 17.59
C SER A 123 -8.63 -2.69 16.71
N LEU A 124 -8.22 -1.63 16.00
CA LEU A 124 -9.07 -0.85 15.10
C LEU A 124 -8.72 -1.15 13.65
N SER A 125 -9.68 -0.90 12.75
CA SER A 125 -9.36 -0.84 11.32
C SER A 125 -8.53 0.42 11.00
N LEU A 126 -7.68 0.34 9.97
CA LEU A 126 -6.97 1.51 9.44
C LEU A 126 -7.95 2.64 9.08
N THR A 127 -9.11 2.28 8.52
CA THR A 127 -10.12 3.27 8.11
C THR A 127 -10.70 4.02 9.31
N GLN A 128 -10.96 3.36 10.44
CA GLN A 128 -11.40 4.06 11.66
C GLN A 128 -10.36 5.09 12.11
N VAL A 129 -9.07 4.74 12.09
CA VAL A 129 -8.01 5.66 12.52
C VAL A 129 -7.91 6.86 11.57
N TYR A 130 -8.01 6.66 10.25
CA TYR A 130 -8.04 7.77 9.29
C TYR A 130 -9.29 8.64 9.41
N LEU A 131 -10.46 8.06 9.68
CA LEU A 131 -11.68 8.83 9.89
C LEU A 131 -11.59 9.70 11.15
N VAL A 132 -10.94 9.19 12.21
CA VAL A 132 -10.65 9.98 13.40
C VAL A 132 -9.66 11.11 13.12
N LEU A 133 -8.62 10.84 12.32
CA LEU A 133 -7.67 11.88 11.90
C LEU A 133 -8.37 12.99 11.10
N ASP A 134 -9.18 12.61 10.10
CA ASP A 134 -9.97 13.53 9.28
C ASP A 134 -10.96 14.34 10.11
N GLU A 135 -11.67 13.71 11.06
CA GLU A 135 -12.54 14.41 11.99
C GLU A 135 -11.78 15.43 12.83
N GLY A 136 -10.65 15.06 13.43
CA GLY A 136 -9.89 15.98 14.26
C GLY A 136 -9.29 17.15 13.48
N ILE A 137 -8.90 16.95 12.21
CA ILE A 137 -8.49 18.02 11.31
C ILE A 137 -9.66 18.95 11.01
N ARG A 138 -10.84 18.41 10.65
CA ARG A 138 -12.04 19.19 10.33
C ARG A 138 -12.56 19.99 11.52
N ASP A 139 -12.55 19.39 12.70
CA ASP A 139 -13.05 19.98 13.93
C ASP A 139 -11.97 20.76 14.70
N HIS A 140 -10.78 20.92 14.11
CA HIS A 140 -9.67 21.70 14.66
C HIS A 140 -9.28 21.27 16.08
N TRP A 141 -9.24 19.97 16.33
CA TRP A 141 -8.81 19.45 17.62
C TRP A 141 -7.36 19.86 17.91
N PRO A 142 -7.03 20.19 19.17
CA PRO A 142 -5.68 20.61 19.53
C PRO A 142 -4.72 19.41 19.46
N ASP A 143 -3.52 19.68 18.97
CA ASP A 143 -2.36 18.83 19.15
C ASP A 143 -1.89 18.87 20.63
N PRO A 144 -0.87 18.07 21.02
CA PRO A 144 -0.32 18.12 22.38
C PRO A 144 0.26 19.48 22.80
N GLN A 145 0.53 20.39 21.85
CA GLN A 145 1.02 21.75 22.09
C GLN A 145 -0.13 22.78 22.15
N GLY A 146 -1.38 22.34 22.03
CA GLY A 146 -2.58 23.18 22.05
C GLY A 146 -2.89 23.88 20.73
N LYS A 147 -2.21 23.54 19.63
CA LYS A 147 -2.43 24.11 18.31
C LYS A 147 -3.18 23.12 17.42
N PRO A 148 -4.11 23.55 16.56
CA PRO A 148 -4.71 22.65 15.58
C PRO A 148 -3.64 22.22 14.56
N LEU A 149 -3.74 20.99 14.06
CA LEU A 149 -2.93 20.56 12.92
C LEU A 149 -3.26 21.43 11.70
N THR A 150 -2.24 21.83 10.95
CA THR A 150 -2.44 22.59 9.71
C THR A 150 -3.07 21.66 8.67
N PRO A 151 -4.32 21.92 8.23
CA PRO A 151 -5.05 21.03 7.30
C PRO A 151 -4.49 21.09 5.87
N THR A 152 -3.74 22.15 5.56
CA THR A 152 -3.24 22.42 4.22
C THR A 152 -1.74 22.18 4.13
N THR A 153 -1.34 21.24 3.28
CA THR A 153 0.01 21.23 2.73
C THR A 153 0.13 22.41 1.76
N VAL A 154 1.19 23.21 1.88
CA VAL A 154 1.47 24.27 0.89
C VAL A 154 1.60 23.60 -0.48
N PRO A 155 0.93 24.10 -1.53
CA PRO A 155 1.05 23.53 -2.86
C PRO A 155 2.52 23.45 -3.28
N VAL A 156 3.00 22.24 -3.50
CA VAL A 156 4.39 22.03 -3.90
C VAL A 156 4.51 22.35 -5.39
N VAL A 157 5.48 23.17 -5.77
CA VAL A 157 5.71 23.51 -7.19
C VAL A 157 6.06 22.21 -7.94
N PRO A 158 5.37 21.87 -9.04
CA PRO A 158 5.71 20.68 -9.83
C PRO A 158 7.18 20.72 -10.26
N ARG A 159 7.86 19.56 -10.26
CA ARG A 159 9.19 19.45 -10.86
C ARG A 159 9.10 19.88 -12.33
N ARG A 160 9.83 20.94 -12.70
CA ARG A 160 10.05 21.27 -14.12
C ARG A 160 10.91 20.15 -14.70
N MET A 161 10.33 19.38 -15.63
CA MET A 161 11.06 18.38 -16.43
C MET A 161 11.98 19.09 -17.42
#